data_AF-A0A7V4J4K3-F1
#
_entry.id   AF-A0A7V4J4K3-F1
#
_cell.length_a   1.000
_cell.length_b   1.000
_cell.length_c   1.000
_cell.angle_alpha   90.00
_cell.angle_beta   90.00
_cell.angle_gamma   90.00
#
_symmetry.space_group_name_H-M   'P 1'
#
loop_
_entity.id
_entity.type
_entity.pdbx_description
1 polymer ?
#
loop_
_entity_poly.entity_id
_entity_poly.type
_entity_poly.pdbx_seq_one_letter_code
_entity_poly.pdbx_strand_id
1 'polypeptide(L)' 'MTDTSLLDAVRAAAARVAELERRVEDWHARLPAHTMSPRMMAELDTIEEALAAARRAHADALHRLAASETPPTDSQS' A
#
# COMPACT_ATOMS: atom_id res chain seq x y z
N MET A 1 -24.85 -5.22 -0.24
CA MET A 1 -24.11 -5.61 -1.47
C MET A 1 -22.87 -4.72 -1.70
N THR A 2 -22.45 -3.92 -0.71
CA THR A 2 -21.34 -2.96 -0.78
C THR A 2 -20.08 -3.45 -0.07
N ASP A 3 -20.20 -4.31 0.94
CA ASP A 3 -19.06 -4.85 1.72
C ASP A 3 -18.10 -5.70 0.89
N THR A 4 -18.61 -6.49 -0.06
CA THR A 4 -17.77 -7.35 -0.91
C THR A 4 -16.79 -6.54 -1.75
N SER A 5 -17.23 -5.39 -2.29
CA SER A 5 -16.39 -4.50 -3.10
C SER A 5 -15.30 -3.79 -2.28
N LEU A 6 -15.60 -3.45 -1.02
CA LEU A 6 -14.62 -2.88 -0.08
C LEU A 6 -13.56 -3.90 0.33
N LEU A 7 -13.96 -5.15 0.62
CA LEU A 7 -13.03 -6.23 0.94
C LEU A 7 -12.11 -6.57 -0.24
N ASP A 8 -12.63 -6.55 -1.47
CA ASP A 8 -11.82 -6.72 -2.68
C ASP A 8 -10.83 -5.56 -2.89
N ALA A 9 -11.25 -4.32 -2.62
CA ALA A 9 -10.35 -3.16 -2.68
C ALA A 9 -9.21 -3.26 -1.65
N VAL A 10 -9.49 -3.67 -0.42
CA VAL A 10 -8.47 -3.92 0.62
C VAL A 10 -7.51 -5.01 0.17
N ARG A 11 -8.02 -6.14 -0.35
CA ARG A 11 -7.20 -7.26 -0.83
C ARG A 11 -6.30 -6.85 -2.00
N ALA A 12 -6.82 -6.09 -2.96
CA ALA A 12 -6.06 -5.60 -4.10
C ALA A 12 -4.95 -4.63 -3.68
N ALA A 13 -5.26 -3.72 -2.73
CA ALA A 13 -4.28 -2.79 -2.19
C ALA A 13 -3.17 -3.52 -1.40
N ALA A 14 -3.52 -4.51 -0.58
CA ALA A 14 -2.57 -5.33 0.15
C ALA A 14 -1.63 -6.12 -0.79
N ALA A 15 -2.18 -6.74 -1.84
CA ALA A 15 -1.39 -7.44 -2.84
C ALA A 15 -0.42 -6.50 -3.58
N ARG A 16 -0.85 -5.26 -3.85
CA ARG A 16 -0.01 -4.25 -4.49
C ARG A 16 1.14 -3.80 -3.60
N VAL A 17 0.90 -3.63 -2.29
CA VAL A 17 1.94 -3.32 -1.31
C VAL A 17 2.97 -4.44 -1.25
N ALA A 18 2.53 -5.69 -1.08
CA ALA A 18 3.42 -6.84 -0.99
C ALA A 18 4.30 -7.02 -2.24
N GLU A 19 3.75 -6.82 -3.43
CA GLU A 19 4.53 -6.88 -4.68
C GLU A 19 5.59 -5.78 -4.76
N LEU A 20 5.26 -4.56 -4.33
CA LEU A 20 6.22 -3.44 -4.33
C LEU A 20 7.32 -3.64 -3.28
N GLU A 21 6.99 -4.15 -2.09
CA GLU A 21 7.97 -4.50 -1.04
C GLU A 21 8.95 -5.57 -1.55
N ARG A 22 8.43 -6.63 -2.17
CA ARG A 22 9.28 -7.67 -2.79
C ARG A 22 10.22 -7.08 -3.84
N ARG A 23 9.73 -6.15 -4.67
CA ARG A 23 10.56 -5.50 -5.68
C ARG A 23 11.67 -4.64 -5.07
N VAL A 24 11.42 -3.95 -3.96
CA VAL A 24 12.45 -3.22 -3.21
C VAL A 24 13.49 -4.17 -2.63
N GLU A 25 13.04 -5.27 -2.00
CA GLU A 25 13.94 -6.28 -1.44
C GLU A 25 14.81 -6.96 -2.50
N ASP A 26 14.21 -7.40 -3.61
CA ASP A 26 14.93 -7.98 -4.75
C ASP A 26 15.94 -6.98 -5.32
N TRP A 27 15.57 -5.71 -5.39
CA TRP A 27 16.44 -4.65 -5.88
C TRP A 27 17.63 -4.43 -4.93
N HIS A 28 17.39 -4.38 -3.61
CA HIS A 28 18.45 -4.32 -2.61
C HIS A 28 19.35 -5.56 -2.59
N ALA A 29 18.78 -6.76 -2.75
CA ALA A 29 19.53 -8.02 -2.77
C ALA A 29 20.44 -8.16 -3.99
N ARG A 30 20.04 -7.58 -5.13
CA ARG A 30 20.78 -7.67 -6.39
C ARG A 30 21.92 -6.66 -6.51
N LEU A 31 22.02 -5.66 -5.63
CA LEU A 31 22.96 -4.56 -5.80
C LEU A 31 24.08 -4.54 -4.76
N PRO A 32 25.35 -4.53 -5.18
CA PRO A 32 26.44 -4.13 -4.32
C PRO A 32 26.26 -2.64 -3.97
N ALA A 33 26.13 -2.32 -2.69
CA ALA A 33 25.79 -0.98 -2.15
C ALA A 33 26.66 0.18 -2.68
N HIS A 34 27.82 -0.11 -3.27
CA HIS A 34 28.79 0.84 -3.82
C HIS A 34 28.65 1.07 -5.34
N THR A 35 27.63 0.50 -6.00
CA THR A 35 27.49 0.50 -7.47
C THR A 35 26.14 1.04 -7.95
N MET A 36 25.44 1.83 -7.14
CA MET A 36 24.17 2.44 -7.56
C MET A 36 24.42 3.58 -8.54
N SER A 37 23.98 3.40 -9.79
CA SER A 37 23.97 4.48 -10.77
C SER A 37 22.84 5.49 -10.50
N PRO A 38 22.91 6.74 -10.99
CA PRO A 38 21.82 7.72 -10.85
C PRO A 38 20.48 7.23 -11.40
N ARG A 39 20.51 6.48 -12.50
CA ARG A 39 19.31 5.86 -13.06
C ARG A 39 18.69 4.85 -12.08
N MET A 40 19.52 4.05 -11.43
CA MET A 40 19.08 3.04 -10.48
C MET A 40 18.49 3.70 -9.23
N MET A 41 19.11 4.77 -8.72
CA MET A 41 18.53 5.55 -7.61
C MET A 41 17.14 6.10 -7.98
N ALA A 42 16.98 6.70 -9.17
CA ALA A 42 15.68 7.19 -9.63
C ALA A 42 14.63 6.07 -9.79
N GLU A 43 15.04 4.88 -10.25
CA GLU A 43 14.16 3.72 -10.32
C GLU A 43 13.74 3.23 -8.93
N LEU A 44 14.65 3.23 -7.95
CA LEU A 44 14.32 2.92 -6.55
C LEU A 44 13.35 3.95 -5.96
N ASP A 45 13.66 5.24 -6.09
CA ASP A 45 12.80 6.33 -5.59
C ASP A 45 11.37 6.20 -6.15
N THR A 46 11.24 5.87 -7.44
CA THR A 46 9.95 5.63 -8.09
C THR A 46 9.20 4.44 -7.46
N ILE A 47 9.90 3.34 -7.16
CA ILE A 47 9.31 2.15 -6.54
C ILE A 47 8.88 2.47 -5.09
N GLU A 48 9.70 3.22 -4.36
CA GLU A 48 9.43 3.62 -2.98
C GLU A 48 8.24 4.60 -2.89
N GLU A 49 8.16 5.58 -3.79
CA GLU A 49 7.00 6.48 -3.91
C GLU A 49 5.72 5.69 -4.22
N ALA A 50 5.80 4.74 -5.17
CA ALA A 50 4.67 3.87 -5.49
C ALA A 50 4.25 3.01 -4.28
N LEU A 51 5.22 2.53 -3.50
CA LEU A 51 4.96 1.76 -2.27
C LEU A 51 4.28 2.63 -1.22
N ALA A 52 4.75 3.86 -0.99
CA ALA A 52 4.12 4.80 -0.08
C ALA A 52 2.67 5.12 -0.48
N ALA A 53 2.43 5.35 -1.78
CA ALA A 53 1.09 5.57 -2.31
C ALA A 53 0.18 4.34 -2.11
N ALA A 54 0.68 3.14 -2.40
CA ALA A 54 -0.06 1.90 -2.20
C ALA A 54 -0.40 1.64 -0.73
N ARG A 55 0.53 1.90 0.19
CA ARG A 55 0.30 1.80 1.64
C ARG A 55 -0.77 2.78 2.11
N ARG A 56 -0.76 4.00 1.60
CA ARG A 56 -1.79 5.01 1.90
C ARG A 56 -3.17 4.58 1.38
N ALA A 57 -3.24 4.05 0.17
CA ALA A 57 -4.49 3.53 -0.39
C ALA A 57 -5.03 2.32 0.40
N HIS A 58 -4.14 1.42 0.86
CA HIS A 58 -4.52 0.31 1.72
C HIS A 58 -5.06 0.78 3.07
N ALA A 59 -4.39 1.76 3.70
CA ALA A 59 -4.86 2.35 4.96
C ALA A 59 -6.22 3.04 4.82
N ASP A 60 -6.45 3.77 3.72
CA ASP A 60 -7.75 4.38 3.42
C ASP A 60 -8.84 3.33 3.22
N ALA A 61 -8.55 2.27 2.48
CA ALA A 61 -9.50 1.17 2.26
C ALA A 61 -9.86 0.45 3.58
N LEU A 62 -8.87 0.22 4.47
CA LEU A 62 -9.10 -0.33 5.81
C LEU A 62 -9.93 0.61 6.68
N HIS A 63 -9.64 1.91 6.65
CA HIS A 63 -10.40 2.89 7.41
C HIS A 63 -11.87 2.93 6.97
N ARG A 64 -12.12 2.89 5.65
CA ARG A 64 -13.47 2.84 5.07
C ARG A 64 -14.20 1.55 5.44
N LEU A 65 -13.51 0.42 5.46
CA LEU A 65 -14.08 -0.85 5.91
C LEU A 65 -14.47 -0.80 7.39
N ALA A 66 -13.59 -0.29 8.25
CA ALA A 66 -13.89 -0.13 9.67
C ALA A 66 -15.07 0.84 9.92
N ALA A 67 -15.14 1.94 9.15
CA ALA A 67 -16.23 2.90 9.23
C ALA A 67 -17.58 2.33 8.76
N SER A 68 -17.59 1.34 7.86
CA SER A 68 -18.81 0.61 7.51
C SER A 68 -19.29 -0.38 8.59
N GLU A 69 -18.41 -0.80 9.49
CA GLU A 69 -18.72 -1.75 10.57
C GLU A 69 -19.20 -1.06 11.87
N THR A 70 -18.94 0.24 12.03
CA THR A 70 -19.45 1.03 13.16
C THR A 70 -20.74 1.77 12.80
N PRO A 71 -21.91 1.44 13.38
CA PRO A 71 -23.07 2.32 13.27
C PRO A 71 -22.76 3.66 13.96
N PRO A 72 -23.30 4.80 13.48
CA PRO A 72 -23.22 6.03 14.25
C PRO A 72 -23.93 5.78 15.58
N THR A 73 -23.18 5.84 16.67
CA THR A 73 -23.78 5.98 17.99
C THR A 73 -24.50 7.32 17.98
N ASP A 74 -25.78 7.30 17.64
CA ASP A 74 -26.73 8.35 17.97
C ASP A 74 -26.61 8.61 19.47
N SER A 75 -25.77 9.57 19.83
CA SER A 75 -25.79 10.18 21.15
C SER A 75 -26.84 11.28 21.08
N GLN A 76 -28.11 10.87 21.11
CA GLN A 76 -29.19 11.76 21.50
C GLN A 76 -29.00 12.13 22.97
N SER A 77 -28.77 13.40 23.28
CA SER A 77 -29.23 14.09 24.49
C SER A 77 -29.11 15.60 24.32
#